data_AF-A0A0G4J8V9-F1
#
_entry.id   AF-A0A0G4J8V9-F1
#
_cell.length_a   1.000
_cell.length_b   1.000
_cell.length_c   1.000
_cell.angle_alpha   90.00
_cell.angle_beta   90.00
_cell.angle_gamma   90.00
#
_symmetry.space_group_name_H-M   'P 1'
#
loop_
_entity.id
_entity.type
_entity.pdbx_description
1 polymer ?
#
loop_
_entity_poly.entity_id
_entity_poly.type
_entity_poly.pdbx_seq_one_letter_code
_entity_poly.pdbx_strand_id
1 'polypeptide(L)'
;MSGAGSDSVVVNRAPVLTVWAAVVAEASGYSWDAALTMGNWIAGTFAHRKGVSIGLYEEHELTEAERAERKRRADQFATVLGRKIPVRVVDEQTGEVRAVNSEGDLIDPVHVQHYIDRAFKDRLPDVINAMRQLAQAYKSNEALQKASYKAYTEFRPEVAGGAKGWGAKAALSLSKIRQMAIDIAKSQN
;
A
#
# COMPACT_ATOMS: atom_id res chain seq x y z
N MET A 1 -8.38 -31.80 -16.67
CA MET A 1 -8.89 -30.45 -16.34
C MET A 1 -8.54 -30.18 -14.89
N SER A 2 -7.35 -29.63 -14.66
CA SER A 2 -6.82 -29.37 -13.33
C SER A 2 -7.47 -28.10 -12.79
N GLY A 3 -8.10 -28.19 -11.62
CA GLY A 3 -8.87 -27.10 -11.02
C GLY A 3 -8.02 -25.84 -10.87
N ALA A 4 -8.27 -24.84 -11.71
CA ALA A 4 -7.84 -23.48 -11.46
C ALA A 4 -8.52 -23.02 -10.17
N GLY A 5 -7.78 -22.99 -9.07
CA GLY A 5 -8.21 -22.30 -7.86
C GLY A 5 -8.69 -20.91 -8.25
N SER A 6 -9.77 -20.42 -7.62
CA SER A 6 -10.39 -19.17 -7.99
C SER A 6 -9.35 -18.07 -8.17
N ASP A 7 -9.27 -17.47 -9.35
CA ASP A 7 -8.32 -16.39 -9.69
C ASP A 7 -8.69 -15.06 -9.01
N SER A 8 -9.42 -15.17 -7.90
CA SER A 8 -9.81 -14.10 -7.01
C SER A 8 -9.56 -14.47 -5.54
N VAL A 9 -9.35 -13.45 -4.73
CA VAL A 9 -9.17 -13.54 -3.27
C VAL A 9 -10.18 -12.62 -2.59
N VAL A 10 -10.93 -13.11 -1.60
CA VAL A 10 -11.89 -12.30 -0.85
C VAL A 10 -11.18 -11.60 0.31
N VAL A 11 -11.03 -10.28 0.23
CA VAL A 11 -10.18 -9.51 1.14
C VAL A 11 -10.69 -8.08 1.34
N ASN A 12 -10.27 -7.45 2.43
CA ASN A 12 -10.50 -6.03 2.70
C ASN A 12 -9.63 -5.14 1.79
N ARG A 13 -10.03 -3.89 1.57
CA ARG A 13 -9.22 -2.91 0.82
C ARG A 13 -7.89 -2.53 1.48
N ALA A 14 -7.83 -2.51 2.82
CA ALA A 14 -6.63 -2.06 3.54
C ALA A 14 -5.41 -2.99 3.33
N PRO A 15 -5.53 -4.33 3.46
CA PRO A 15 -4.44 -5.24 3.08
C PRO A 15 -4.03 -5.11 1.61
N VAL A 16 -4.98 -4.92 0.69
CA VAL A 16 -4.69 -4.74 -0.74
C VAL A 16 -3.87 -3.48 -0.99
N LEU A 17 -4.25 -2.36 -0.36
CA LEU A 17 -3.49 -1.11 -0.46
C LEU A 17 -2.11 -1.24 0.19
N THR A 18 -2.00 -1.98 1.31
CA THR A 18 -0.73 -2.24 1.99
C THR A 18 0.25 -2.95 1.06
N VAL A 19 -0.16 -4.06 0.45
CA VAL A 19 0.69 -4.84 -0.47
C VAL A 19 1.02 -4.06 -1.73
N TRP A 20 0.04 -3.36 -2.33
CA TRP A 20 0.30 -2.58 -3.53
C TRP A 20 1.30 -1.44 -3.29
N ALA A 21 1.14 -0.70 -2.20
CA ALA A 21 2.07 0.35 -1.82
C ALA A 21 3.47 -0.20 -1.52
N ALA A 22 3.57 -1.37 -0.86
CA ALA A 22 4.84 -2.05 -0.64
C ALA A 22 5.50 -2.43 -1.98
N VAL A 23 4.77 -3.03 -2.92
CA VAL A 23 5.30 -3.35 -4.25
C VAL A 23 5.79 -2.10 -5.00
N VAL A 24 5.07 -0.97 -4.91
CA VAL A 24 5.50 0.29 -5.53
C VAL A 24 6.77 0.85 -4.87
N ALA A 25 6.90 0.73 -3.55
CA ALA A 25 8.11 1.11 -2.83
C ALA A 25 9.29 0.19 -3.19
N GLU A 26 9.09 -1.11 -3.23
CA GLU A 26 10.12 -2.08 -3.65
C GLU A 26 10.59 -1.80 -5.09
N ALA A 27 9.66 -1.57 -6.02
CA ALA A 27 9.99 -1.17 -7.39
C ALA A 27 10.72 0.18 -7.48
N SER A 28 10.67 0.98 -6.40
CA SER A 28 11.40 2.24 -6.26
C SER A 28 12.78 2.09 -5.63
N GLY A 29 13.21 0.86 -5.29
CA GLY A 29 14.54 0.55 -4.77
C GLY A 29 14.62 0.36 -3.25
N TYR A 30 13.50 0.40 -2.53
CA TYR A 30 13.48 0.10 -1.10
C TYR A 30 13.52 -1.42 -0.86
N SER A 31 14.09 -1.85 0.27
CA SER A 31 13.98 -3.24 0.72
C SER A 31 12.51 -3.64 0.92
N TRP A 32 12.21 -4.93 0.89
CA TRP A 32 10.85 -5.41 1.14
C TRP A 32 10.35 -5.03 2.54
N ASP A 33 11.21 -5.10 3.55
CA ASP A 33 10.85 -4.69 4.91
C ASP A 33 10.51 -3.19 4.98
N ALA A 34 11.34 -2.34 4.35
CA ALA A 34 11.07 -0.91 4.30
C ALA A 34 9.75 -0.64 3.58
N ALA A 35 9.54 -1.30 2.44
CA ALA A 35 8.33 -1.24 1.65
C ALA A 35 7.06 -1.65 2.42
N LEU A 36 7.12 -2.72 3.23
CA LEU A 36 6.01 -3.15 4.08
C LEU A 36 5.60 -2.04 5.06
N THR A 37 6.56 -1.42 5.73
CA THR A 37 6.27 -0.34 6.68
C THR A 37 5.63 0.87 6.02
N MET A 38 6.11 1.25 4.83
CA MET A 38 5.54 2.34 4.03
C MET A 38 4.13 2.02 3.56
N GLY A 39 3.89 0.78 3.12
CA GLY A 39 2.58 0.31 2.70
C GLY A 39 1.57 0.32 3.85
N ASN A 40 1.99 -0.09 5.04
CA ASN A 40 1.16 -0.03 6.24
C ASN A 40 0.80 1.41 6.61
N TRP A 41 1.78 2.32 6.58
CA TRP A 41 1.57 3.74 6.85
C TRP A 41 0.56 4.38 5.89
N ILE A 42 0.68 4.09 4.58
CA ILE A 42 -0.29 4.56 3.57
C ILE A 42 -1.68 4.03 3.88
N ALA A 43 -1.82 2.72 4.07
CA ALA A 43 -3.12 2.09 4.29
C ALA A 43 -3.78 2.62 5.57
N GLY A 44 -3.01 2.80 6.64
CA GLY A 44 -3.46 3.40 7.89
C GLY A 44 -3.95 4.84 7.70
N THR A 45 -3.21 5.67 6.96
CA THR A 45 -3.62 7.05 6.66
C THR A 45 -4.93 7.11 5.88
N PHE A 46 -5.12 6.24 4.90
CA PHE A 46 -6.37 6.15 4.13
C PHE A 46 -7.54 5.63 4.98
N ALA A 47 -7.29 4.63 5.82
CA ALA A 47 -8.28 4.11 6.74
C ALA A 47 -8.74 5.19 7.72
N HIS A 48 -7.81 5.91 8.35
CA HIS A 48 -8.13 7.00 9.27
C HIS A 48 -8.99 8.09 8.60
N ARG A 49 -8.55 8.62 7.44
CA ARG A 49 -9.33 9.61 6.67
C ARG A 49 -10.72 9.11 6.30
N LYS A 50 -10.83 7.84 5.92
CA LYS A 50 -12.11 7.24 5.60
C LYS A 50 -12.99 7.15 6.84
N GLY A 51 -12.45 6.75 7.99
CA GLY A 51 -13.15 6.74 9.28
C GLY A 51 -13.69 8.11 9.68
N VAL A 52 -12.89 9.17 9.52
CA VAL A 52 -13.34 10.57 9.70
C VAL A 52 -14.50 10.89 8.75
N SER A 53 -14.36 10.60 7.45
CA SER A 53 -15.39 10.92 6.44
C SER A 53 -16.74 10.20 6.64
N ILE A 54 -16.77 9.13 7.43
CA ILE A 54 -18.00 8.38 7.75
C ILE A 54 -18.46 8.59 9.19
N GLY A 55 -17.84 9.54 9.92
CA GLY A 55 -18.21 9.92 11.28
C GLY A 55 -17.79 8.93 12.37
N LEU A 56 -16.85 8.02 12.11
CA LEU A 56 -16.32 7.10 13.14
C LEU A 56 -15.25 7.76 14.03
N TYR A 57 -14.58 8.77 13.50
CA TYR A 57 -13.55 9.53 14.21
C TYR A 57 -13.84 11.01 14.05
N GLU A 58 -13.53 11.78 15.10
CA GLU A 58 -13.49 13.22 14.99
C GLU A 58 -12.22 13.63 14.24
N GLU A 59 -12.35 14.62 13.36
CA GLU A 59 -11.19 15.25 12.75
C GLU A 59 -10.53 16.18 13.76
N HIS A 60 -9.36 15.79 14.25
CA HIS A 60 -8.55 16.69 15.06
C HIS A 60 -7.54 17.40 14.16
N GLU A 61 -7.73 18.71 13.97
CA GLU A 61 -6.72 19.52 13.30
C GLU A 61 -5.44 19.54 14.15
N LEU A 62 -4.32 19.20 13.54
CA LEU A 62 -3.03 19.32 14.22
C LEU A 62 -2.67 20.79 14.36
N THR A 63 -2.33 21.18 15.57
CA THR A 63 -1.67 22.45 15.88
C THR A 63 -0.32 22.55 15.15
N GLU A 64 0.22 23.76 15.00
CA GLU A 64 1.54 23.95 14.39
C GLU A 64 2.65 23.22 15.17
N ALA A 65 2.55 23.17 16.50
CA ALA A 65 3.48 22.45 17.35
C ALA A 65 3.46 20.93 17.08
N GLU A 66 2.27 20.34 16.92
CA GLU A 66 2.13 18.92 16.58
C GLU A 66 2.63 18.61 15.16
N ARG A 67 2.40 19.51 14.20
CA ARG A 67 2.94 19.37 12.83
C ARG A 67 4.47 19.44 12.83
N ALA A 68 5.04 20.39 13.57
CA ALA A 68 6.48 20.53 13.73
C ALA A 68 7.08 19.29 14.41
N GLU A 69 6.41 18.77 15.43
CA GLU A 69 6.83 17.57 16.14
C GLU A 69 6.79 16.32 15.24
N ARG A 70 5.72 16.13 14.47
CA ARG A 70 5.66 15.05 13.47
C ARG A 70 6.76 15.16 12.42
N LYS A 71 7.14 16.37 12.02
CA LYS A 71 8.26 16.59 11.10
C LYS A 71 9.60 16.24 11.75
N ARG A 72 9.82 16.61 13.01
CA ARG A 72 11.03 16.22 13.78
C ARG A 72 11.15 14.72 13.97
N ARG A 73 10.02 14.02 14.05
CA ARG A 73 9.97 12.56 14.17
C ARG A 73 10.38 11.81 12.91
N ALA A 74 10.64 12.47 11.78
CA ALA A 74 11.14 11.81 10.58
C ALA A 74 12.54 12.35 10.24
N ASP A 75 13.46 11.45 9.90
CA ASP A 75 14.78 11.86 9.42
C ASP A 75 14.69 12.27 7.96
N GLN A 76 13.83 11.59 7.20
CA GLN A 76 13.69 11.72 5.76
C GLN A 76 12.24 11.50 5.32
N PHE A 77 11.97 11.77 4.04
CA PHE A 77 10.69 11.50 3.40
C PHE A 77 10.86 10.62 2.17
N ALA A 78 10.24 9.44 2.18
CA ALA A 78 10.11 8.59 1.01
C ALA A 78 8.90 9.02 0.16
N THR A 79 8.92 8.73 -1.14
CA THR A 79 7.74 8.94 -2.02
C THR A 79 7.19 7.59 -2.48
N VAL A 80 5.94 7.29 -2.11
CA VAL A 80 5.24 6.06 -2.52
C VAL A 80 3.79 6.42 -2.83
N LEU A 81 3.25 5.87 -3.93
CA LEU A 81 1.96 6.27 -4.50
C LEU A 81 1.83 7.79 -4.75
N GLY A 82 2.94 8.46 -5.09
CA GLY A 82 2.98 9.91 -5.26
C GLY A 82 2.79 10.70 -3.96
N ARG A 83 2.93 10.06 -2.79
CA ARG A 83 2.77 10.68 -1.47
C ARG A 83 4.08 10.64 -0.69
N LYS A 84 4.36 11.71 0.05
CA LYS A 84 5.48 11.76 0.99
C LYS A 84 5.15 10.98 2.26
N ILE A 85 6.03 10.08 2.66
CA ILE A 85 5.93 9.23 3.85
C ILE A 85 7.09 9.58 4.79
N PRO A 86 6.84 9.86 6.07
CA PRO A 86 7.90 10.05 7.06
C PRO A 86 8.62 8.73 7.31
N VAL A 87 9.95 8.72 7.17
CA VAL A 87 10.79 7.56 7.45
C VAL A 87 11.97 7.94 8.34
N ARG A 88 12.50 6.97 9.07
CA ARG A 88 13.77 7.07 9.80
C ARG A 88 14.77 6.05 9.27
N VAL A 89 16.04 6.42 9.33
CA VAL A 89 17.14 5.50 9.02
C VAL A 89 17.32 4.55 10.20
N VAL A 90 17.35 3.25 9.93
CA VAL A 90 17.57 2.21 10.96
C VAL A 90 18.93 1.52 10.80
N ASP A 91 19.58 1.70 9.66
CA ASP A 91 20.96 1.29 9.42
C ASP A 91 21.60 2.28 8.44
N GLU A 92 22.59 3.04 8.92
CA GLU A 92 23.29 4.05 8.14
C GLU A 92 24.19 3.45 7.05
N GLN A 93 24.69 2.23 7.24
CA GLN A 93 25.61 1.58 6.29
C GLN A 93 24.86 1.10 5.05
N THR A 94 23.69 0.52 5.26
CA THR A 94 22.84 0.01 4.16
C THR A 94 21.87 1.07 3.63
N GLY A 95 21.65 2.14 4.38
CA GLY A 95 20.63 3.14 4.08
C GLY A 95 19.21 2.64 4.36
N GLU A 96 19.06 1.59 5.16
CA GLU A 96 17.76 0.98 5.44
C GLU A 96 16.88 1.95 6.22
N VAL A 97 15.61 2.03 5.82
CA VAL A 97 14.62 2.92 6.45
C VAL A 97 13.37 2.19 6.91
N ARG A 98 12.67 2.78 7.88
CA ARG A 98 11.35 2.34 8.35
C ARG A 98 10.40 3.53 8.42
N ALA A 99 9.15 3.33 8.01
CA ALA A 99 8.11 4.35 8.16
C ALA A 99 7.78 4.59 9.64
N VAL A 100 7.43 5.83 9.97
CA VAL A 100 7.13 6.26 11.34
C VAL A 100 5.62 6.45 11.51
N ASN A 101 5.04 5.84 12.53
CA ASN A 101 3.61 5.97 12.83
C ASN A 101 3.26 7.37 13.39
N SER A 102 1.98 7.63 13.69
CA SER A 102 1.55 8.92 14.26
C SER A 102 2.10 9.21 15.66
N GLU A 103 2.46 8.16 16.41
CA GLU A 103 3.01 8.24 17.77
C GLU A 103 4.51 8.51 17.77
N GLY A 104 5.18 8.32 16.63
CA GLY A 104 6.62 8.54 16.48
C GLY A 104 7.46 7.27 16.53
N ASP A 105 6.82 6.10 16.59
CA ASP A 105 7.49 4.81 16.62
C ASP A 105 7.73 4.27 15.21
N LEU A 106 8.79 3.46 15.10
CA LEU A 106 9.07 2.71 13.88
C LEU A 106 8.01 1.64 13.70
N ILE A 107 7.45 1.55 12.50
CA ILE A 107 6.56 0.45 12.15
C ILE A 107 7.42 -0.81 11.99
N ASP A 108 7.03 -1.89 12.66
CA ASP A 108 7.72 -3.18 12.58
C ASP A 108 7.30 -3.95 11.31
N PRO A 109 8.23 -4.26 10.38
CA PRO A 109 7.91 -4.99 9.16
C PRO A 109 7.38 -6.40 9.43
N VAL A 110 7.81 -7.08 10.49
CA VAL A 110 7.36 -8.44 10.83
C VAL A 110 5.88 -8.44 11.19
N HIS A 111 5.44 -7.44 11.96
CA HIS A 111 4.02 -7.25 12.26
C HIS A 111 3.18 -6.98 11.01
N VAL A 112 3.71 -6.20 10.06
CA VAL A 112 3.03 -5.93 8.79
C VAL A 112 2.96 -7.20 7.94
N GLN A 113 4.04 -7.98 7.86
CA GLN A 113 4.09 -9.25 7.16
C GLN A 113 3.03 -10.22 7.71
N HIS A 114 2.99 -10.42 9.03
CA HIS A 114 1.95 -11.25 9.66
C HIS A 114 0.52 -10.73 9.43
N TYR A 115 0.33 -9.42 9.35
CA TYR A 115 -0.96 -8.84 9.00
C TYR A 115 -1.38 -9.21 7.56
N ILE A 116 -0.51 -9.07 6.57
CA ILE A 116 -0.84 -9.42 5.17
C ILE A 116 -0.93 -10.95 4.98
N ASP A 117 -0.11 -11.74 5.68
CA ASP A 117 -0.21 -13.20 5.69
C ASP A 117 -1.59 -13.65 6.17
N ARG A 118 -2.10 -13.08 7.27
CA ARG A 118 -3.45 -13.41 7.75
C ARG A 118 -4.55 -12.97 6.79
N ALA A 119 -4.36 -11.83 6.12
CA ALA A 119 -5.36 -11.27 5.22
C ALA A 119 -5.50 -12.07 3.92
N PHE A 120 -4.38 -12.51 3.35
CA PHE A 120 -4.33 -13.18 2.04
C PHE A 120 -4.09 -14.70 2.13
N LYS A 121 -3.65 -15.20 3.29
CA LYS A 121 -3.35 -16.61 3.55
C LYS A 121 -2.36 -17.17 2.51
N ASP A 122 -2.62 -18.38 2.05
CA ASP A 122 -1.89 -19.09 0.99
C ASP A 122 -1.86 -18.34 -0.35
N ARG A 123 -2.74 -17.33 -0.54
CA ARG A 123 -2.81 -16.53 -1.77
C ARG A 123 -1.91 -15.30 -1.77
N LEU A 124 -1.22 -14.99 -0.67
CA LEU A 124 -0.33 -13.82 -0.62
C LEU A 124 0.75 -13.82 -1.73
N PRO A 125 1.46 -14.94 -1.99
CA PRO A 125 2.48 -14.96 -3.05
C PRO A 125 1.91 -14.64 -4.43
N ASP A 126 0.72 -15.15 -4.78
CA ASP A 126 0.05 -14.86 -6.05
C ASP A 126 -0.30 -13.38 -6.20
N VAL A 127 -0.76 -12.77 -5.11
CA VAL A 127 -1.13 -11.34 -5.06
C VAL A 127 0.10 -10.47 -5.25
N ILE A 128 1.18 -10.74 -4.51
CA ILE A 128 2.44 -10.00 -4.64
C ILE A 128 2.98 -10.14 -6.07
N ASN A 129 2.99 -11.35 -6.62
CA ASN A 129 3.48 -11.59 -7.98
C ASN A 129 2.65 -10.84 -9.04
N ALA A 130 1.32 -10.87 -8.96
CA ALA A 130 0.47 -10.13 -9.89
C ALA A 130 0.71 -8.61 -9.79
N MET A 131 0.85 -8.08 -8.58
CA MET A 131 1.16 -6.67 -8.36
C MET A 131 2.55 -6.29 -8.84
N ARG A 132 3.58 -7.13 -8.62
CA ARG A 132 4.94 -6.89 -9.14
C ARG A 132 4.94 -6.83 -10.67
N GLN A 133 4.22 -7.72 -11.34
CA GLN A 133 4.04 -7.67 -12.80
C GLN A 133 3.41 -6.35 -13.25
N LEU A 134 2.37 -5.88 -12.55
CA LEU A 134 1.74 -4.59 -12.84
C LEU A 134 2.71 -3.42 -12.63
N ALA A 135 3.49 -3.42 -11.55
CA ALA A 135 4.48 -2.36 -11.30
C ALA A 135 5.58 -2.34 -12.37
N GLN A 136 6.06 -3.50 -12.79
CA GLN A 136 7.10 -3.66 -13.83
C GLN A 136 6.62 -3.24 -15.23
N ALA A 137 5.31 -3.18 -15.49
CA ALA A 137 4.78 -2.72 -16.77
C ALA A 137 4.99 -1.21 -17.02
N TYR A 138 5.32 -0.42 -15.99
CA TYR A 138 5.61 1.00 -16.14
C TYR A 138 7.07 1.24 -16.50
N LYS A 139 7.33 2.02 -17.56
CA LYS A 139 8.69 2.34 -18.07
C LYS A 139 9.62 3.05 -17.09
N SER A 140 9.08 3.74 -16.08
CA SER A 140 9.88 4.44 -15.09
C SER A 140 9.21 4.48 -13.74
N ASN A 141 10.02 4.65 -12.69
CA ASN A 141 9.54 4.87 -11.33
C ASN A 141 8.62 6.09 -11.26
N GLU A 142 8.97 7.20 -11.94
CA GLU A 142 8.11 8.39 -11.98
C GLU A 142 6.71 8.09 -12.56
N ALA A 143 6.64 7.34 -13.66
CA ALA A 143 5.37 6.94 -14.25
C ALA A 143 4.56 6.04 -13.32
N LEU A 144 5.22 5.07 -12.66
CA LEU A 144 4.60 4.22 -11.66
C LEU A 144 4.04 5.04 -10.49
N GLN A 145 4.82 5.94 -9.91
CA GLN A 145 4.41 6.79 -8.79
C GLN A 145 3.18 7.62 -9.14
N LYS A 146 3.16 8.24 -10.33
CA LYS A 146 2.04 9.06 -10.81
C LYS A 146 0.76 8.25 -11.04
N ALA A 147 0.87 7.04 -11.58
CA ALA A 147 -0.28 6.23 -11.97
C ALA A 147 -0.77 5.25 -10.89
N SER A 148 0.08 4.88 -9.94
CA SER A 148 -0.13 3.78 -9.01
C SER A 148 -1.40 3.89 -8.15
N TYR A 149 -1.77 5.08 -7.67
CA TYR A 149 -3.02 5.24 -6.94
C TYR A 149 -4.25 5.03 -7.85
N LYS A 150 -4.20 5.51 -9.11
CA LYS A 150 -5.26 5.26 -10.09
C LYS A 150 -5.38 3.77 -10.38
N ALA A 151 -4.26 3.09 -10.64
CA ALA A 151 -4.25 1.64 -10.85
C ALA A 151 -4.90 0.88 -9.68
N TYR A 152 -4.55 1.24 -8.44
CA TYR A 152 -5.20 0.69 -7.25
C TYR A 152 -6.72 0.90 -7.25
N THR A 153 -7.19 2.11 -7.58
CA THR A 153 -8.64 2.36 -7.61
C THR A 153 -9.39 1.53 -8.64
N GLU A 154 -8.72 1.09 -9.70
CA GLU A 154 -9.29 0.25 -10.75
C GLU A 154 -9.36 -1.22 -10.34
N PHE A 155 -8.29 -1.81 -9.77
CA PHE A 155 -8.29 -3.24 -9.43
C PHE A 155 -8.79 -3.57 -8.01
N ARG A 156 -8.86 -2.59 -7.09
CA ARG A 156 -9.24 -2.85 -5.69
C ARG A 156 -10.62 -3.53 -5.59
N PRO A 157 -10.87 -4.30 -4.52
CA PRO A 157 -12.17 -4.91 -4.29
C PRO A 157 -13.29 -3.87 -4.31
N GLU A 158 -14.40 -4.18 -4.98
CA GLU A 158 -15.58 -3.33 -5.00
C GLU A 158 -16.43 -3.58 -3.75
N VAL A 159 -16.62 -2.54 -2.95
CA VAL A 159 -17.49 -2.57 -1.75
C VAL A 159 -18.40 -1.37 -1.77
N ALA A 160 -19.50 -1.46 -1.03
CA ALA A 160 -20.50 -0.40 -0.90
C ALA A 160 -19.86 0.95 -0.52
N GLY A 161 -20.50 2.04 -0.94
CA GLY A 161 -20.13 3.40 -0.53
C GLY A 161 -20.38 3.66 0.96
N GLY A 162 -19.84 4.78 1.46
CA GLY A 162 -20.12 5.25 2.82
C GLY A 162 -19.62 4.31 3.93
N ALA A 163 -20.35 4.28 5.04
CA ALA A 163 -20.06 3.42 6.19
C ALA A 163 -20.32 1.93 5.91
N LYS A 164 -21.25 1.60 5.00
CA LYS A 164 -21.62 0.20 4.71
C LYS A 164 -20.48 -0.64 4.10
N GLY A 165 -19.56 -0.01 3.36
CA GLY A 165 -18.37 -0.69 2.84
C GLY A 165 -17.16 -0.64 3.76
N TRP A 166 -17.26 0.01 4.93
CA TRP A 166 -16.17 0.06 5.90
C TRP A 166 -15.88 -1.35 6.43
N GLY A 167 -14.62 -1.78 6.31
CA GLY A 167 -14.23 -3.13 6.76
C GLY A 167 -14.82 -4.28 5.95
N ALA A 168 -15.57 -4.02 4.87
CA ALA A 168 -16.16 -5.07 4.05
C ALA A 168 -15.09 -5.80 3.23
N LYS A 169 -15.27 -7.10 3.06
CA LYS A 169 -14.50 -7.95 2.14
C LYS A 169 -15.21 -8.04 0.81
N ALA A 170 -14.44 -8.03 -0.26
CA ALA A 170 -14.93 -8.33 -1.60
C ALA A 170 -13.84 -9.03 -2.41
N ALA A 171 -14.21 -9.54 -3.59
CA ALA A 171 -13.29 -10.22 -4.47
C ALA A 171 -12.24 -9.25 -5.05
N LEU A 172 -10.97 -9.61 -4.92
CA LEU A 172 -9.84 -9.06 -5.66
C LEU A 172 -9.54 -10.00 -6.84
N SER A 173 -9.64 -9.55 -8.08
CA SER A 173 -9.31 -10.37 -9.27
C SER A 173 -7.83 -10.22 -9.62
N LEU A 174 -7.09 -11.34 -9.63
CA LEU A 174 -5.68 -11.35 -10.02
C LEU A 174 -5.52 -11.30 -11.55
N SER A 175 -6.42 -11.92 -12.31
CA SER A 175 -6.55 -11.75 -13.77
C SER A 175 -6.65 -10.30 -14.17
N LYS A 176 -7.48 -9.51 -13.48
CA LYS A 176 -7.63 -8.07 -13.76
C LYS A 176 -6.30 -7.33 -13.59
N ILE A 177 -5.57 -7.59 -12.50
CA ILE A 177 -4.26 -6.98 -12.24
C ILE A 177 -3.27 -7.34 -13.36
N ARG A 178 -3.19 -8.62 -13.73
CA ARG A 178 -2.31 -9.09 -14.80
C ARG A 178 -2.70 -8.52 -16.17
N GLN A 179 -3.99 -8.41 -16.45
CA GLN A 179 -4.49 -7.81 -17.69
C GLN A 179 -4.11 -6.33 -17.78
N MET A 180 -4.26 -5.56 -16.69
CA MET A 180 -3.81 -4.17 -16.64
C MET A 180 -2.31 -4.05 -16.95
N ALA A 181 -1.49 -4.98 -16.44
CA ALA A 181 -0.06 -5.00 -16.74
C ALA A 181 0.21 -5.16 -18.25
N ILE A 182 -0.50 -6.08 -18.90
CA ILE A 182 -0.42 -6.32 -20.35
C ILE A 182 -0.82 -5.06 -21.13
N ASP A 183 -1.93 -4.42 -20.74
CA ASP A 183 -2.48 -3.26 -21.44
C ASP A 183 -1.53 -2.05 -21.33
N ILE A 184 -0.94 -1.83 -20.16
CA ILE A 184 0.05 -0.78 -19.90
C ILE A 184 1.32 -1.01 -20.72
N ALA A 185 1.80 -2.25 -20.79
CA ALA A 185 2.99 -2.59 -21.59
C ALA A 185 2.74 -2.34 -23.08
N LYS A 186 1.54 -2.67 -23.58
CA LYS A 186 1.14 -2.43 -24.98
C LYS A 186 1.00 -0.95 -25.30
N SER A 187 0.42 -0.14 -24.40
CA SER A 187 0.20 1.30 -24.66
C SER A 187 1.48 2.12 -24.67
N GLN A 188 2.59 1.53 -24.23
CA GLN A 188 3.89 2.19 -24.17
C GLN A 188 4.84 1.73 -25.28
N ASN A 189 4.53 0.68 -26.04
CA ASN A 189 5.26 0.30 -27.26
C ASN A 189 4.76 1.09 -28.46
#